data_AF-A0A1I1TAD2-F1
#
_entry.id   AF-A0A1I1TAD2-F1
#
_cell.length_a   1.000
_cell.length_b   1.000
_cell.length_c   1.000
_cell.angle_alpha   90.00
_cell.angle_beta   90.00
_cell.angle_gamma   90.00
#
_symmetry.space_group_name_H-M   'P 1'
#
loop_
_entity.id
_entity.type
_entity.pdbx_description
1 polymer ?
#
loop_
_entity_poly.entity_id
_entity_poly.type
_entity_poly.pdbx_seq_one_letter_code
_entity_poly.pdbx_strand_id
1 'polypeptide(L)'
;MAENKNAEQTKIDANQQEKLKEKVAVQNKDDQIKQMSSQELRKELSKKNADYIFRLQKELETQGKMSQEEAQKRIDLLLPEIVLAQHHGRPASNFYTMSPKLKAADLIKPKEKTAADIPFWQYAVDGALIYVVLFVGIFGVLALFQTNSKANAQMGILTLISVGAGMGALMTKYNELILPATGKSNKIPWSKLILGLVTMILGLLALMWLLSLPALKVINPILPGEANIIIAIAVYGIRWLFRKHYELIGSVFSPVARNK
;
A
#
# COMPACT_ATOMS: atom_id res chain seq x y z
N MET A 1 -5.36 42.07 -47.03
CA MET A 1 -5.22 40.67 -46.51
C MET A 1 -4.52 40.59 -45.14
N ALA A 2 -3.64 41.53 -44.76
CA ALA A 2 -2.94 41.53 -43.48
C ALA A 2 -3.80 41.98 -42.28
N GLU A 3 -4.71 42.95 -42.46
CA GLU A 3 -5.58 43.45 -41.38
C GLU A 3 -6.59 42.39 -40.87
N ASN A 4 -7.08 41.52 -41.76
CA ASN A 4 -8.08 40.50 -41.40
C ASN A 4 -7.49 39.37 -40.53
N LYS A 5 -6.21 39.00 -40.76
CA LYS A 5 -5.50 38.00 -39.95
C LYS A 5 -5.20 38.51 -38.53
N ASN A 6 -4.89 39.80 -38.40
CA ASN A 6 -4.58 40.42 -37.11
C ASN A 6 -5.85 40.54 -36.24
N ALA A 7 -7.00 40.86 -36.85
CA ALA A 7 -8.29 40.88 -36.19
C ALA A 7 -8.76 39.48 -35.75
N GLU A 8 -8.50 38.43 -36.53
CA GLU A 8 -8.79 37.03 -36.14
C GLU A 8 -7.90 36.55 -35.00
N GLN A 9 -6.59 36.84 -35.02
CA GLN A 9 -5.68 36.49 -33.92
C GLN A 9 -6.05 37.20 -32.61
N THR A 10 -6.37 38.50 -32.66
CA THR A 10 -6.78 39.27 -31.47
C THR A 10 -8.07 38.71 -30.86
N LYS A 11 -9.02 38.23 -31.69
CA LYS A 11 -10.26 37.57 -31.22
C LYS A 11 -10.00 36.18 -30.62
N ILE A 12 -9.04 35.42 -31.17
CA ILE A 12 -8.65 34.10 -30.64
C ILE A 12 -7.97 34.27 -29.27
N ASP A 13 -7.08 35.25 -29.10
CA ASP A 13 -6.39 35.53 -27.84
C ASP A 13 -7.34 36.03 -26.75
N ALA A 14 -8.31 36.89 -27.11
CA ALA A 14 -9.36 37.34 -26.19
C ALA A 14 -10.24 36.18 -25.69
N ASN A 15 -10.67 35.29 -26.60
CA ASN A 15 -11.45 34.09 -26.24
C ASN A 15 -10.65 33.11 -25.36
N GLN A 16 -9.34 32.98 -25.57
CA GLN A 16 -8.50 32.14 -24.71
C GLN A 16 -8.33 32.74 -23.32
N GLN A 17 -8.13 34.05 -23.21
CA GLN A 17 -8.05 34.75 -21.93
C GLN A 17 -9.37 34.68 -21.16
N GLU A 18 -10.51 34.80 -21.82
CA GLU A 18 -11.83 34.67 -21.18
C GLU A 18 -12.05 33.26 -20.62
N LYS A 19 -11.73 32.23 -21.39
CA LYS A 19 -11.79 30.82 -20.93
C LYS A 19 -10.84 30.55 -19.77
N LEU A 20 -9.65 31.16 -19.75
CA LEU A 20 -8.70 31.02 -18.64
C LEU A 20 -9.22 31.71 -17.38
N LYS A 21 -9.78 32.92 -17.50
CA LYS A 21 -10.41 33.63 -16.37
C LYS A 21 -11.59 32.85 -15.81
N GLU A 22 -12.43 32.27 -16.66
CA GLU A 22 -13.55 31.43 -16.25
C GLU A 22 -13.07 30.17 -15.50
N LYS A 23 -12.05 29.48 -16.03
CA LYS A 23 -11.44 28.32 -15.34
C LYS A 23 -10.86 28.67 -13.97
N VAL A 24 -10.14 29.79 -13.86
CA VAL A 24 -9.58 30.24 -12.59
C VAL A 24 -10.69 30.63 -11.61
N ALA A 25 -11.76 31.29 -12.08
CA ALA A 25 -12.90 31.63 -11.25
C ALA A 25 -13.66 30.40 -10.73
N VAL A 26 -13.84 29.38 -11.58
CA VAL A 26 -14.42 28.09 -11.19
C VAL A 26 -13.53 27.39 -10.17
N GLN A 27 -12.22 27.33 -10.40
CA GLN A 27 -11.27 26.70 -9.49
C GLN A 27 -11.24 27.39 -8.12
N ASN A 28 -11.27 28.72 -8.09
CA ASN A 28 -11.34 29.47 -6.83
C ASN A 28 -12.62 29.18 -6.04
N LYS A 29 -13.77 29.04 -6.72
CA LYS A 29 -15.04 28.65 -6.08
C LYS A 29 -14.98 27.22 -5.55
N ASP A 30 -14.41 26.30 -6.31
CA ASP A 30 -14.23 24.91 -5.93
C ASP A 30 -13.37 24.78 -4.66
N ASP A 31 -12.33 25.60 -4.53
CA ASP A 31 -11.46 25.61 -3.35
C ASP A 31 -12.11 26.27 -2.14
N GLN A 32 -12.97 27.28 -2.34
CA GLN A 32 -13.80 27.85 -1.27
C GLN A 32 -14.78 26.81 -0.70
N ILE A 33 -15.47 26.05 -1.56
CA ILE A 33 -16.41 24.99 -1.15
C ILE A 33 -15.72 23.95 -0.27
N LYS A 34 -14.48 23.57 -0.58
CA LYS A 34 -13.72 22.60 0.23
C LYS A 34 -13.35 23.11 1.63
N GLN A 35 -13.33 24.43 1.84
CA GLN A 35 -12.99 25.05 3.12
C GLN A 35 -14.21 25.38 3.98
N MET A 36 -15.43 25.30 3.42
CA MET A 36 -16.67 25.56 4.15
C MET A 36 -16.94 24.48 5.20
N SER A 37 -17.60 24.87 6.29
CA SER A 37 -18.06 23.93 7.31
C SER A 37 -19.22 23.06 6.78
N SER A 38 -19.41 21.88 7.38
CA SER A 38 -20.52 20.98 7.04
C SER A 38 -21.90 21.65 7.18
N GLN A 39 -22.05 22.59 8.12
CA GLN A 39 -23.29 23.32 8.34
C GLN A 39 -23.59 24.31 7.20
N GLU A 40 -22.56 24.98 6.69
CA GLU A 40 -22.68 25.89 5.54
C GLU A 40 -22.94 25.10 4.26
N LEU A 41 -22.21 24.01 4.04
CA LEU A 41 -22.39 23.14 2.88
C LEU A 41 -23.81 22.56 2.77
N ARG A 42 -24.46 22.26 3.90
CA ARG A 42 -25.86 21.81 3.89
C ARG A 42 -26.83 22.86 3.38
N LYS A 43 -26.55 24.15 3.60
CA LYS A 43 -27.40 25.25 3.11
C LYS A 43 -27.27 25.44 1.60
N GLU A 44 -26.12 25.06 1.03
CA GLU A 44 -25.83 25.12 -0.41
C GLU A 44 -26.39 23.94 -1.22
N LEU A 45 -26.98 22.92 -0.55
CA LEU A 45 -27.54 21.77 -1.24
C LEU A 45 -28.79 22.15 -2.05
N SER A 46 -28.79 21.76 -3.32
CA SER A 46 -30.01 21.75 -4.13
C SER A 46 -31.05 20.81 -3.52
N LYS A 47 -32.32 21.05 -3.81
CA LYS A 47 -33.43 20.20 -3.34
C LYS A 47 -33.23 18.70 -3.66
N LYS A 48 -32.68 18.38 -4.83
CA LYS A 48 -32.39 17.00 -5.24
C LYS A 48 -31.29 16.37 -4.38
N ASN A 49 -30.23 17.10 -4.08
CA ASN A 49 -29.14 16.58 -3.25
C ASN A 49 -29.51 16.54 -1.77
N ALA A 50 -30.32 17.49 -1.28
CA ALA A 50 -30.87 17.45 0.06
C ALA A 50 -31.74 16.19 0.28
N ASP A 51 -32.63 15.85 -0.67
CA ASP A 51 -33.42 14.60 -0.62
C ASP A 51 -32.52 13.35 -0.69
N TYR A 52 -31.50 13.36 -1.56
CA TYR A 52 -30.54 12.26 -1.66
C TYR A 52 -29.82 12.01 -0.33
N ILE A 53 -29.30 13.07 0.29
CA ILE A 53 -28.58 13.02 1.57
C ILE A 53 -29.50 12.56 2.70
N PHE A 54 -30.73 13.07 2.76
CA PHE A 54 -31.69 12.66 3.78
C PHE A 54 -31.99 11.16 3.70
N ARG A 55 -32.24 10.64 2.49
CA ARG A 55 -32.44 9.21 2.28
C ARG A 55 -31.19 8.40 2.59
N LEU A 56 -30.02 8.89 2.20
CA LEU A 56 -28.74 8.22 2.47
C LEU A 56 -28.49 8.10 3.97
N GLN A 57 -28.75 9.16 4.75
CA GLN A 57 -28.65 9.14 6.20
C GLN A 57 -29.61 8.09 6.79
N LYS A 58 -30.86 8.05 6.32
CA LYS A 58 -31.84 7.05 6.79
C LYS A 58 -31.40 5.63 6.49
N GLU A 59 -30.80 5.41 5.33
CA GLU A 59 -30.25 4.11 4.94
C GLU A 59 -29.02 3.73 5.77
N LEU A 60 -28.17 4.68 6.16
CA LEU A 60 -27.06 4.44 7.10
C LEU A 60 -27.56 4.06 8.51
N GLU A 61 -28.59 4.74 9.01
CA GLU A 61 -29.25 4.38 10.28
C GLU A 61 -29.85 2.97 10.21
N THR A 62 -30.53 2.64 9.10
CA THR A 62 -31.30 1.40 8.98
C THR A 62 -30.42 0.20 8.66
N GLN A 63 -29.59 0.29 7.62
CA GLN A 63 -28.73 -0.80 7.17
C GLN A 63 -27.48 -0.92 8.03
N GLY A 64 -26.89 0.21 8.44
CA GLY A 64 -25.65 0.26 9.21
C GLY A 64 -25.87 0.18 10.72
N LYS A 65 -27.13 0.25 11.18
CA LYS A 65 -27.49 0.34 12.61
C LYS A 65 -26.77 1.48 13.34
N MET A 66 -26.45 2.54 12.61
CA MET A 66 -25.72 3.70 13.13
C MET A 66 -26.68 4.60 13.92
N SER A 67 -26.17 5.30 14.94
CA SER A 67 -26.96 6.35 15.58
C SER A 67 -27.18 7.51 14.61
N GLN A 68 -28.21 8.33 14.86
CA GLN A 68 -28.48 9.50 14.03
C GLN A 68 -27.26 10.42 13.92
N GLU A 69 -26.57 10.68 15.04
CA GLU A 69 -25.37 11.51 15.08
C GLU A 69 -24.21 10.91 14.28
N GLU A 70 -24.04 9.59 14.36
CA GLU A 70 -22.96 8.88 13.66
C GLU A 70 -23.21 8.85 12.15
N ALA A 71 -24.43 8.57 11.73
CA ALA A 71 -24.85 8.65 10.32
C ALA A 71 -24.66 10.08 9.80
N GLN A 72 -25.03 11.08 10.59
CA GLN A 72 -24.91 12.48 10.24
C GLN A 72 -23.45 12.93 10.05
N LYS A 73 -22.55 12.55 10.97
CA LYS A 73 -21.10 12.78 10.80
C LYS A 73 -20.56 12.12 9.54
N ARG A 74 -21.05 10.93 9.19
CA ARG A 74 -20.60 10.20 8.01
C ARG A 74 -21.04 10.87 6.71
N ILE A 75 -22.24 11.42 6.69
CA ILE A 75 -22.75 12.28 5.62
C ILE A 75 -21.92 13.56 5.49
N ASP A 76 -21.52 14.17 6.60
CA ASP A 76 -20.80 15.44 6.61
C ASP A 76 -19.45 15.37 5.89
N LEU A 77 -18.82 14.19 5.88
CA LEU A 77 -17.59 13.94 5.12
C LEU A 77 -17.81 13.95 3.59
N LEU A 78 -19.03 13.73 3.12
CA LEU A 78 -19.40 13.65 1.70
C LEU A 78 -19.92 14.99 1.15
N LEU A 79 -20.28 15.93 2.01
CA LEU A 79 -20.86 17.21 1.60
C LEU A 79 -19.99 18.03 0.64
N PRO A 80 -18.66 18.16 0.85
CA PRO A 80 -17.83 18.96 -0.05
C PRO A 80 -17.86 18.44 -1.48
N GLU A 81 -17.74 17.12 -1.68
CA GLU A 81 -17.76 16.53 -3.03
C GLU A 81 -19.14 16.60 -3.69
N ILE A 82 -20.22 16.49 -2.91
CA ILE A 82 -21.59 16.59 -3.42
C ILE A 82 -21.92 18.02 -3.87
N VAL A 83 -21.58 19.02 -3.04
CA VAL A 83 -21.80 20.43 -3.37
C VAL A 83 -20.95 20.83 -4.57
N LEU A 84 -19.69 20.38 -4.62
CA LEU A 84 -18.82 20.58 -5.78
C LEU A 84 -19.43 19.97 -7.05
N ALA A 85 -19.79 18.68 -7.03
CA ALA A 85 -20.38 18.00 -8.18
C ALA A 85 -21.68 18.68 -8.65
N GLN A 86 -22.49 19.18 -7.72
CA GLN A 86 -23.69 19.95 -7.99
C GLN A 86 -23.40 21.23 -8.78
N HIS A 87 -22.40 22.02 -8.36
CA HIS A 87 -22.00 23.24 -9.08
C HIS A 87 -21.55 22.93 -10.50
N HIS A 88 -20.98 21.74 -10.72
CA HIS A 88 -20.63 21.20 -12.04
C HIS A 88 -21.81 20.50 -12.76
N GLY A 89 -23.05 20.72 -12.33
CA GLY A 89 -24.26 20.19 -12.98
C GLY A 89 -24.49 18.69 -12.79
N ARG A 90 -23.80 18.04 -11.85
CA ARG A 90 -23.92 16.62 -11.54
C ARG A 90 -24.52 16.42 -10.14
N PRO A 91 -25.85 16.20 -10.03
CA PRO A 91 -26.48 15.83 -8.76
C PRO A 91 -25.87 14.55 -8.18
N ALA A 92 -25.96 14.35 -6.85
CA ALA A 92 -25.33 13.23 -6.13
C ALA A 92 -25.68 11.85 -6.72
N SER A 93 -26.93 11.63 -7.12
CA SER A 93 -27.35 10.38 -7.77
C SER A 93 -26.62 10.10 -9.09
N ASN A 94 -26.32 11.15 -9.87
CA ASN A 94 -25.57 11.04 -11.11
C ASN A 94 -24.06 11.00 -10.87
N PHE A 95 -23.58 11.73 -9.86
CA PHE A 95 -22.16 11.76 -9.49
C PHE A 95 -21.68 10.40 -8.97
N TYR A 96 -22.43 9.80 -8.04
CA TYR A 96 -22.12 8.48 -7.51
C TYR A 96 -22.61 7.33 -8.39
N THR A 97 -23.47 7.60 -9.37
CA THR A 97 -24.17 6.59 -10.18
C THR A 97 -24.86 5.50 -9.32
N MET A 98 -25.22 5.83 -8.09
CA MET A 98 -25.78 4.93 -7.08
C MET A 98 -27.01 5.55 -6.42
N SER A 99 -28.01 4.72 -6.14
CA SER A 99 -29.12 5.11 -5.27
C SER A 99 -28.63 5.30 -3.82
N PRO A 100 -29.34 6.08 -2.97
CA PRO A 100 -28.96 6.24 -1.57
C PRO A 100 -28.80 4.92 -0.82
N LYS A 101 -29.67 3.94 -1.13
CA LYS A 101 -29.61 2.59 -0.55
C LYS A 101 -28.32 1.86 -0.91
N LEU A 102 -27.93 1.87 -2.18
CA LEU A 102 -26.69 1.23 -2.65
C LEU A 102 -25.46 1.96 -2.13
N LYS A 103 -25.50 3.30 -2.07
CA LYS A 103 -24.40 4.09 -1.53
C LYS A 103 -24.23 3.88 -0.02
N ALA A 104 -25.32 3.72 0.74
CA ALA A 104 -25.24 3.34 2.14
C ALA A 104 -24.57 1.96 2.30
N ALA A 105 -24.98 0.96 1.52
CA ALA A 105 -24.37 -0.37 1.55
C ALA A 105 -22.86 -0.32 1.21
N ASP A 106 -22.47 0.49 0.22
CA ASP A 106 -21.07 0.75 -0.14
C ASP A 106 -20.29 1.39 1.03
N LEU A 107 -20.87 2.38 1.69
CA LEU A 107 -20.26 3.03 2.86
C LEU A 107 -20.17 2.06 4.06
N ILE A 108 -21.14 1.18 4.28
CA ILE A 108 -21.18 0.27 5.43
C ILE A 108 -20.16 -0.87 5.28
N LYS A 109 -19.82 -1.28 4.05
CA LYS A 109 -18.83 -2.34 3.84
C LYS A 109 -17.54 -2.00 4.60
N PRO A 110 -16.97 -2.97 5.37
CA PRO A 110 -15.66 -2.79 5.95
C PRO A 110 -14.69 -2.44 4.82
N LYS A 111 -13.88 -1.39 5.00
CA LYS A 111 -12.85 -1.07 4.03
C LYS A 111 -11.96 -2.30 3.89
N GLU A 112 -11.95 -2.92 2.72
CA GLU A 112 -11.06 -4.04 2.46
C GLU A 112 -9.63 -3.57 2.74
N LYS A 113 -8.94 -4.29 3.62
CA LYS A 113 -7.56 -3.99 3.98
C LYS A 113 -6.76 -3.98 2.68
N THR A 114 -6.04 -2.91 2.42
CA THR A 114 -5.17 -2.82 1.25
C THR A 114 -3.73 -3.14 1.66
N ALA A 115 -2.87 -3.46 0.69
CA ALA A 115 -1.44 -3.64 0.95
C ALA A 115 -0.78 -2.39 1.56
N ALA A 116 -1.39 -1.21 1.39
CA ALA A 116 -0.92 0.05 1.96
C ALA A 116 -1.28 0.24 3.45
N ASP A 117 -2.23 -0.55 3.96
CA ASP A 117 -2.61 -0.55 5.38
C ASP A 117 -1.70 -1.48 6.21
N ILE A 118 -0.85 -2.29 5.55
CA ILE A 118 0.07 -3.22 6.19
C ILE A 118 1.44 -2.53 6.40
N PRO A 119 1.94 -2.42 7.64
CA PRO A 119 3.21 -1.77 7.92
C PRO A 119 4.41 -2.59 7.42
N PHE A 120 5.50 -1.90 7.09
CA PHE A 120 6.74 -2.50 6.57
C PHE A 120 7.24 -3.69 7.40
N TRP A 121 7.23 -3.58 8.74
CA TRP A 121 7.77 -4.63 9.61
C TRP A 121 7.03 -5.96 9.46
N GLN A 122 5.72 -5.95 9.16
CA GLN A 122 4.96 -7.18 8.95
C GLN A 122 5.43 -7.88 7.67
N TYR A 123 5.66 -7.12 6.59
CA TYR A 123 6.25 -7.66 5.39
C TYR A 123 7.70 -8.12 5.59
N ALA A 124 8.49 -7.41 6.39
CA ALA A 124 9.87 -7.78 6.66
C ALA A 124 9.96 -9.07 7.48
N VAL A 125 9.09 -9.24 8.48
CA VAL A 125 8.98 -10.48 9.27
C VAL A 125 8.46 -11.63 8.41
N ASP A 126 7.43 -11.40 7.60
CA ASP A 126 6.96 -12.38 6.63
C ASP A 126 8.12 -12.83 5.73
N GLY A 127 8.77 -11.88 5.05
CA GLY A 127 9.94 -12.10 4.22
C GLY A 127 11.05 -12.87 4.93
N ALA A 128 11.40 -12.48 6.15
CA ALA A 128 12.39 -13.16 6.97
C ALA A 128 12.02 -14.64 7.18
N LEU A 129 10.79 -14.91 7.60
CA LEU A 129 10.34 -16.28 7.85
C LEU A 129 10.43 -17.16 6.61
N ILE A 130 10.04 -16.67 5.42
CA ILE A 130 10.11 -17.51 4.21
C ILE A 130 11.55 -17.73 3.73
N TYR A 131 12.43 -16.74 3.83
CA TYR A 131 13.83 -16.93 3.49
C TYR A 131 14.56 -17.82 4.49
N VAL A 132 14.18 -17.79 5.78
CA VAL A 132 14.66 -18.76 6.77
C VAL A 132 14.20 -20.18 6.41
N VAL A 133 12.92 -20.36 6.05
CA VAL A 133 12.40 -21.66 5.58
C VAL A 133 13.19 -22.14 4.37
N LEU A 134 13.46 -21.27 3.40
CA LEU A 134 14.21 -21.62 2.19
C LEU A 134 15.66 -22.01 2.50
N PHE A 135 16.40 -21.20 3.26
CA PHE A 135 17.80 -21.50 3.54
C PHE A 135 17.93 -22.71 4.47
N VAL A 136 17.19 -22.75 5.59
CA VAL A 136 17.26 -23.89 6.50
C VAL A 136 16.76 -25.16 5.81
N GLY A 137 15.70 -25.08 5.01
CA GLY A 137 15.15 -26.21 4.26
C GLY A 137 16.10 -26.73 3.19
N ILE A 138 16.64 -25.87 2.32
CA ILE A 138 17.58 -26.27 1.27
C ILE A 138 18.85 -26.88 1.88
N PHE A 139 19.43 -26.26 2.91
CA PHE A 139 20.62 -26.81 3.57
C PHE A 139 20.32 -28.09 4.36
N GLY A 140 19.10 -28.23 4.90
CA GLY A 140 18.64 -29.47 5.51
C GLY A 140 18.55 -30.62 4.50
N VAL A 141 17.92 -30.37 3.34
CA VAL A 141 17.83 -31.36 2.25
C VAL A 141 19.23 -31.72 1.72
N LEU A 142 20.09 -30.74 1.47
CA LEU A 142 21.46 -30.99 1.00
C LEU A 142 22.25 -31.86 1.98
N ALA A 143 22.08 -31.65 3.29
CA ALA A 143 22.76 -32.41 4.32
C ALA A 143 22.35 -33.90 4.34
N LEU A 144 21.14 -34.25 3.93
CA LEU A 144 20.70 -35.66 3.85
C LEU A 144 21.46 -36.48 2.79
N PHE A 145 21.93 -35.81 1.73
CA PHE A 145 22.64 -36.47 0.62
C PHE A 145 24.17 -36.37 0.72
N GLN A 146 24.69 -35.67 1.73
CA GLN A 146 26.13 -35.47 1.92
C GLN A 146 26.71 -36.52 2.88
N THR A 147 27.28 -37.59 2.33
CA THR A 147 27.83 -38.73 3.09
C THR A 147 29.28 -38.56 3.56
N ASN A 148 30.01 -37.54 3.11
CA ASN A 148 31.44 -37.34 3.44
C ASN A 148 31.71 -35.98 4.08
N SER A 149 32.16 -36.00 5.34
CA SER A 149 32.22 -34.87 6.28
C SER A 149 33.34 -33.84 6.02
N LYS A 150 34.28 -34.10 5.10
CA LYS A 150 35.51 -33.29 4.98
C LYS A 150 35.42 -32.11 4.00
N ALA A 151 34.38 -32.05 3.17
CA ALA A 151 34.19 -31.00 2.16
C ALA A 151 32.81 -30.31 2.26
N ASN A 152 32.13 -30.45 3.40
CA ASN A 152 30.76 -29.96 3.51
C ASN A 152 30.73 -28.44 3.71
N ALA A 153 30.15 -27.75 2.73
CA ALA A 153 29.68 -26.37 2.83
C ALA A 153 28.44 -26.27 3.76
N GLN A 154 28.44 -26.99 4.88
CA GLN A 154 27.37 -26.96 5.87
C GLN A 154 27.52 -25.70 6.72
N MET A 155 26.47 -24.90 6.73
CA MET A 155 26.40 -23.68 7.53
C MET A 155 25.71 -23.96 8.85
N GLY A 156 26.18 -23.29 9.90
CA GLY A 156 25.53 -23.36 11.21
C GLY A 156 24.13 -22.75 11.19
N ILE A 157 23.28 -23.21 12.10
CA ILE A 157 21.86 -22.83 12.13
C ILE A 157 21.65 -21.32 12.34
N LEU A 158 22.48 -20.67 13.17
CA LEU A 158 22.38 -19.22 13.37
C LEU A 158 22.72 -18.47 12.09
N THR A 159 23.73 -18.94 11.33
CA THR A 159 24.04 -18.34 10.03
C THR A 159 22.84 -18.41 9.09
N LEU A 160 22.22 -19.58 8.96
CA LEU A 160 21.06 -19.78 8.08
C LEU A 160 19.88 -18.90 8.48
N ILE A 161 19.57 -18.83 9.78
CA ILE A 161 18.48 -17.98 10.30
C ILE A 161 18.80 -16.49 10.09
N SER A 162 20.00 -16.05 10.44
CA SER A 162 20.38 -14.63 10.33
C SER A 162 20.44 -14.15 8.89
N VAL A 163 21.01 -14.95 7.99
CA VAL A 163 21.06 -14.63 6.55
C VAL A 163 19.66 -14.66 5.96
N GLY A 164 18.83 -15.65 6.31
CA GLY A 164 17.44 -15.71 5.88
C GLY A 164 16.63 -14.50 6.32
N ALA A 165 16.75 -14.13 7.60
CA ALA A 165 16.08 -12.96 8.14
C ALA A 165 16.53 -11.67 7.44
N GLY A 166 17.84 -11.48 7.30
CA GLY A 166 18.41 -10.32 6.63
C GLY A 166 18.04 -10.24 5.14
N MET A 167 18.04 -11.38 4.44
CA MET A 167 17.62 -11.46 3.03
C MET A 167 16.13 -11.17 2.86
N GLY A 168 15.28 -11.64 3.79
CA GLY A 168 13.86 -11.33 3.81
C GLY A 168 13.58 -9.84 4.01
N ALA A 169 14.31 -9.18 4.91
CA ALA A 169 14.25 -7.74 5.08
C ALA A 169 14.76 -6.99 3.85
N LEU A 170 15.86 -7.45 3.25
CA LEU A 170 16.45 -6.91 2.02
C LEU A 170 15.43 -6.91 0.89
N MET A 171 14.83 -8.06 0.62
CA MET A 171 13.90 -8.21 -0.49
C MET A 171 12.58 -7.49 -0.25
N THR A 172 12.13 -7.40 1.01
CA THR A 172 10.99 -6.54 1.36
C THR A 172 11.28 -5.06 1.06
N LYS A 173 12.48 -4.60 1.40
CA LYS A 173 12.90 -3.23 1.12
C LYS A 173 13.08 -2.98 -0.37
N TYR A 174 13.71 -3.91 -1.08
CA TYR A 174 13.84 -3.87 -2.53
C TYR A 174 12.47 -3.72 -3.21
N ASN A 175 11.51 -4.59 -2.88
CA ASN A 175 10.15 -4.55 -3.43
C ASN A 175 9.45 -3.21 -3.16
N GLU A 176 9.63 -2.63 -1.98
CA GLU A 176 9.10 -1.30 -1.66
C GLU A 176 9.66 -0.20 -2.57
N LEU A 177 10.94 -0.29 -2.94
CA LEU A 177 11.63 0.72 -3.74
C LEU A 177 11.37 0.58 -5.25
N ILE A 178 11.15 -0.65 -5.74
CA ILE A 178 10.96 -0.91 -7.17
C ILE A 178 9.50 -0.95 -7.62
N LEU A 179 8.55 -1.26 -6.73
CA LEU A 179 7.15 -1.25 -7.10
C LEU A 179 6.68 0.21 -7.27
N PRO A 180 6.07 0.56 -8.41
CA PRO A 180 5.66 1.92 -8.68
C PRO A 180 4.59 2.37 -7.68
N ALA A 181 4.92 3.40 -6.89
CA ALA A 181 3.90 4.19 -6.20
C ALA A 181 3.06 4.90 -7.28
N THR A 182 1.79 4.56 -7.41
CA THR A 182 0.92 5.18 -8.42
C THR A 182 0.92 6.70 -8.25
N GLY A 183 1.21 7.43 -9.32
CA GLY A 183 1.08 8.89 -9.38
C GLY A 183 2.29 9.71 -8.93
N LYS A 184 3.38 9.12 -8.41
CA LYS A 184 4.63 9.85 -8.15
C LYS A 184 5.84 9.10 -8.71
N SER A 185 6.37 9.64 -9.79
CA SER A 185 7.68 9.30 -10.36
C SER A 185 8.81 9.78 -9.44
N ASN A 186 8.88 9.30 -8.19
CA ASN A 186 10.11 9.43 -7.43
C ASN A 186 11.01 8.27 -7.83
N LYS A 187 11.55 8.34 -9.06
CA LYS A 187 12.49 7.35 -9.58
C LYS A 187 13.75 7.43 -8.73
N ILE A 188 13.89 6.51 -7.79
CA ILE A 188 15.13 6.37 -7.04
C ILE A 188 16.22 6.11 -8.08
N PRO A 189 17.32 6.90 -8.08
CA PRO A 189 18.37 6.69 -9.07
C PRO A 189 18.94 5.29 -8.88
N TRP A 190 19.09 4.57 -10.00
CA TRP A 190 19.57 3.19 -10.02
C TRP A 190 20.89 3.01 -9.26
N SER A 191 21.78 4.01 -9.30
CA SER A 191 23.02 4.01 -8.53
C SER A 191 22.82 3.89 -7.02
N LYS A 192 21.84 4.61 -6.44
CA LYS A 192 21.53 4.53 -5.00
C LYS A 192 20.87 3.20 -4.65
N LEU A 193 20.04 2.66 -5.53
CA LEU A 193 19.39 1.36 -5.34
C LEU A 193 20.43 0.23 -5.38
N ILE A 194 21.31 0.23 -6.38
CA ILE A 194 22.41 -0.73 -6.50
C ILE A 194 23.35 -0.60 -5.32
N LEU A 195 23.77 0.62 -4.96
CA LEU A 195 24.64 0.83 -3.80
C LEU A 195 24.01 0.29 -2.51
N GLY A 196 22.74 0.58 -2.26
CA GLY A 196 22.02 0.06 -1.10
C GLY A 196 21.95 -1.47 -1.07
N LEU A 197 21.66 -2.11 -2.21
CA LEU A 197 21.66 -3.57 -2.33
C LEU A 197 23.05 -4.16 -2.08
N VAL A 198 24.10 -3.59 -2.68
CA VAL A 198 25.48 -4.03 -2.51
C VAL A 198 25.90 -3.89 -1.04
N THR A 199 25.64 -2.75 -0.40
CA THR A 199 25.94 -2.55 1.02
C THR A 199 25.24 -3.59 1.89
N MET A 200 23.98 -3.90 1.61
CA MET A 200 23.23 -4.89 2.38
C MET A 200 23.75 -6.32 2.17
N ILE A 201 24.10 -6.68 0.93
CA ILE A 201 24.73 -7.98 0.61
C ILE A 201 26.09 -8.09 1.30
N LEU A 202 26.94 -7.05 1.26
CA LEU A 202 28.21 -7.04 1.96
C LEU A 202 28.02 -7.19 3.48
N GLY A 203 26.98 -6.58 4.04
CA GLY A 203 26.61 -6.77 5.45
C GLY A 203 26.23 -8.22 5.76
N LEU A 204 25.48 -8.88 4.88
CA LEU A 204 25.15 -10.31 5.02
C LEU A 204 26.41 -11.18 4.93
N LEU A 205 27.30 -10.90 3.98
CA LEU A 205 28.57 -11.63 3.85
C LEU A 205 29.48 -11.43 5.07
N ALA A 206 29.57 -10.22 5.60
CA ALA A 206 30.30 -9.92 6.83
C ALA A 206 29.71 -10.67 8.03
N LEU A 207 28.37 -10.74 8.13
CA LEU A 207 27.69 -11.51 9.16
C LEU A 207 27.96 -13.02 9.04
N MET A 208 27.94 -13.55 7.82
CA MET A 208 28.30 -14.94 7.55
C MET A 208 29.74 -15.24 7.97
N TRP A 209 30.68 -14.38 7.59
CA TRP A 209 32.08 -14.50 7.97
C TRP A 209 32.25 -14.46 9.49
N LEU A 210 31.61 -13.51 10.17
CA LEU A 210 31.63 -13.40 11.62
C LEU A 210 31.14 -14.69 12.29
N LEU A 211 29.99 -15.21 11.87
CA LEU A 211 29.39 -16.43 12.42
C LEU A 211 30.15 -17.72 12.05
N SER A 212 31.07 -17.65 11.09
CA SER A 212 31.97 -18.76 10.74
C SER A 212 33.19 -18.89 11.65
N LEU A 213 33.47 -17.86 12.47
CA LEU A 213 34.65 -17.85 13.34
C LEU A 213 34.62 -19.04 14.32
N PRO A 214 35.76 -19.71 14.57
CA PRO A 214 35.83 -20.86 15.46
C PRO A 214 35.25 -20.61 16.85
N ALA A 215 35.44 -19.41 17.39
CA ALA A 215 34.94 -19.00 18.71
C ALA A 215 33.40 -18.99 18.81
N LEU A 216 32.68 -18.81 17.68
CA LEU A 216 31.22 -18.76 17.66
C LEU A 216 30.57 -20.12 17.35
N LYS A 217 31.35 -21.18 17.11
CA LYS A 217 30.82 -22.52 16.80
C LYS A 217 29.92 -23.09 17.90
N VAL A 218 30.15 -22.72 19.16
CA VAL A 218 29.34 -23.18 20.29
C VAL A 218 27.89 -22.69 20.18
N ILE A 219 27.71 -21.43 19.76
CA ILE A 219 26.37 -20.83 19.60
C ILE A 219 25.79 -21.07 18.20
N ASN A 220 26.64 -21.31 17.20
CA ASN A 220 26.26 -21.57 15.81
C ASN A 220 26.58 -23.01 15.38
N PRO A 221 25.96 -24.03 16.01
CA PRO A 221 26.24 -25.42 15.67
C PRO A 221 25.72 -25.76 14.27
N ILE A 222 26.41 -26.70 13.62
CA ILE A 222 25.93 -27.34 12.40
C ILE A 222 25.00 -28.47 12.83
N LEU A 223 23.74 -28.39 12.40
CA LEU A 223 22.72 -29.39 12.72
C LEU A 223 22.64 -30.47 11.63
N PRO A 224 22.23 -31.69 11.98
CA PRO A 224 21.95 -32.72 10.99
C PRO A 224 20.78 -32.31 10.09
N GLY A 225 20.71 -32.89 8.89
CA GLY A 225 19.75 -32.48 7.86
C GLY A 225 18.29 -32.60 8.29
N GLU A 226 17.98 -33.66 9.04
CA GLU A 226 16.66 -33.95 9.60
C GLU A 226 16.23 -32.85 10.58
N ALA A 227 17.13 -32.39 11.45
CA ALA A 227 16.84 -31.33 12.40
C ALA A 227 16.55 -30.00 11.67
N ASN A 228 17.34 -29.67 10.64
CA ASN A 228 17.09 -28.49 9.80
C ASN A 228 15.72 -28.57 9.09
N ILE A 229 15.34 -29.73 8.56
CA ILE A 229 14.03 -29.91 7.91
C ILE A 229 12.87 -29.70 8.90
N ILE A 230 12.97 -30.27 10.10
CA ILE A 230 11.96 -30.08 11.16
C ILE A 230 11.82 -28.59 11.51
N ILE A 231 12.95 -27.88 11.65
CA ILE A 231 12.96 -26.44 11.92
C ILE A 231 12.30 -25.67 10.76
N ALA A 232 12.62 -26.00 9.50
CA ALA A 232 12.01 -25.33 8.35
C ALA A 232 10.49 -25.51 8.31
N ILE A 233 9.99 -26.72 8.61
CA ILE A 233 8.54 -26.99 8.69
C ILE A 233 7.91 -26.17 9.83
N ALA A 234 8.54 -26.14 11.01
CA ALA A 234 8.04 -25.38 12.15
C ALA A 234 7.98 -23.87 11.85
N VAL A 235 9.03 -23.30 11.25
CA VAL A 235 9.09 -21.88 10.86
C VAL A 235 8.04 -21.57 9.79
N TYR A 236 7.80 -22.47 8.84
CA TYR A 236 6.72 -22.31 7.87
C TYR A 236 5.33 -22.30 8.54
N GLY A 237 5.11 -23.16 9.54
CA GLY A 237 3.88 -23.14 10.35
C GLY A 237 3.69 -21.81 11.08
N ILE A 238 4.76 -21.27 11.69
CA ILE A 238 4.75 -19.94 12.33
C ILE A 238 4.40 -18.87 11.31
N ARG A 239 5.01 -18.90 10.12
CA ARG A 239 4.69 -17.99 9.01
C ARG A 239 3.22 -18.08 8.63
N TRP A 240 2.68 -19.28 8.49
CA TRP A 240 1.27 -19.47 8.13
C TRP A 240 0.33 -18.83 9.16
N LEU A 241 0.58 -19.04 10.45
CA LEU A 241 -0.17 -18.40 11.54
C LEU A 241 -0.02 -16.87 11.52
N PHE A 242 1.20 -16.37 11.32
CA PHE A 242 1.49 -14.94 11.23
C PHE A 242 0.71 -14.27 10.08
N ARG A 243 0.73 -14.89 8.89
CA ARG A 243 -0.01 -14.39 7.72
C ARG A 243 -1.51 -14.41 7.93
N LYS A 244 -2.03 -15.44 8.61
CA LYS A 244 -3.46 -15.55 8.95
C LYS A 244 -3.88 -14.48 9.96
N HIS A 245 -3.05 -14.21 10.97
CA HIS A 245 -3.35 -13.21 12.01
C HIS A 245 -3.30 -11.77 11.46
N TYR A 246 -2.34 -11.46 10.60
CA TYR A 246 -2.18 -10.11 10.04
C TYR A 246 -2.86 -9.91 8.67
N GLU A 247 -3.52 -10.93 8.14
CA GLU A 247 -4.21 -10.90 6.84
C GLU A 247 -3.32 -10.32 5.73
N LEU A 248 -2.11 -10.87 5.60
CA LEU A 248 -1.10 -10.31 4.70
C LEU A 248 -1.47 -10.51 3.23
N ILE A 249 -1.47 -9.39 2.50
CA ILE A 249 -1.74 -9.33 1.06
C ILE A 249 -0.42 -9.26 0.31
N GLY A 250 -0.23 -10.16 -0.65
CA GLY A 250 1.04 -10.32 -1.35
C GLY A 250 2.16 -10.92 -0.48
N SER A 251 3.32 -11.09 -1.08
CA SER A 251 4.50 -11.69 -0.44
C SER A 251 5.77 -11.10 -1.07
N VAL A 252 6.93 -11.38 -0.49
CA VAL A 252 8.21 -11.00 -1.08
C VAL A 252 8.41 -11.58 -2.50
N PHE A 253 7.82 -12.75 -2.79
CA PHE A 253 7.86 -13.36 -4.14
C PHE A 253 6.68 -12.98 -5.04
N SER A 254 5.66 -12.33 -4.48
CA SER A 254 4.50 -11.82 -5.23
C SER A 254 4.11 -10.47 -4.63
N PRO A 255 4.95 -9.44 -4.82
CA PRO A 255 4.75 -8.16 -4.17
C PRO A 255 3.56 -7.44 -4.78
N VAL A 256 2.78 -6.78 -3.93
CA VAL A 256 1.63 -5.98 -4.32
C VAL A 256 1.94 -4.51 -4.03
N ALA A 257 1.48 -3.61 -4.90
CA ALA A 257 1.72 -2.17 -4.75
C ALA A 257 1.05 -1.65 -3.47
N ARG A 258 1.83 -0.97 -2.63
CA ARG A 258 1.37 -0.41 -1.34
C ARG A 258 0.93 1.04 -1.53
N ASN A 259 -0.10 1.26 -2.34
CA ASN A 259 -0.60 2.61 -2.64
C ASN A 259 -1.75 2.98 -1.68
N LYS A 260 -1.64 4.14 -1.03
CA LYS A 260 -2.76 4.79 -0.36
C LYS A 260 -3.51 5.69 -1.34
#